data_AF-A0A0G4IXB1-F1
#
_entry.id   AF-A0A0G4IXB1-F1
#
_cell.length_a   1.000
_cell.length_b   1.000
_cell.length_c   1.000
_cell.angle_alpha   90.00
_cell.angle_beta   90.00
_cell.angle_gamma   90.00
#
_symmetry.space_group_name_H-M   'P 1'
#
loop_
_entity.id
_entity.type
_entity.pdbx_description
1 polymer ?
#
loop_
_entity_poly.entity_id
_entity_poly.type
_entity_poly.pdbx_seq_one_letter_code
_entity_poly.pdbx_strand_id
1 'polypeptide(L)'
;MQQADVIETLQSELSAAIFDHNEQATLAALTNLSKQDVDVDILKRTGVGVTVGKLRKHSSEKIRVTAAKLVKTWKGAIAAAPPAVPAPEPSPASTLASPRDSTMVCAASRQHRVLNAPLGLVSAEEFRTGDSVRDKIRSMLLAAFTNLDDENDRMFVVLQIEDGLYRHFGNTQKEYKNQFRNIMFNLKDKSNPDFRDNVCNGAIHPGELAQMDPKEMASKDLKALREEHHQEAKNANRSDLNRNAGATDMFKCGRCKQSKTTFYQMQTRSADEPMTTFITCTVCNNRWRM
;
A
#
# COMPACT_ATOMS: atom_id res chain seq x y z
N MET A 1 -1.53 49.54 -12.51
CA MET A 1 -2.02 48.14 -12.57
C MET A 1 -1.21 47.35 -11.56
N GLN A 2 -1.86 46.57 -10.69
CA GLN A 2 -1.12 45.79 -9.69
C GLN A 2 -0.32 44.71 -10.44
N GLN A 3 0.93 44.47 -10.06
CA GLN A 3 1.82 43.47 -10.69
C GLN A 3 1.19 42.08 -10.75
N ALA A 4 0.32 41.77 -9.79
CA ALA A 4 -0.41 40.51 -9.75
C ALA A 4 -1.53 40.42 -10.80
N ASP A 5 -2.18 41.52 -11.19
CA ASP A 5 -3.22 41.51 -12.25
C ASP A 5 -2.59 41.16 -13.60
N VAL A 6 -1.39 41.66 -13.87
CA VAL A 6 -0.61 41.35 -15.08
C VAL A 6 -0.24 39.86 -15.11
N ILE A 7 0.13 39.28 -13.98
CA ILE A 7 0.48 37.86 -13.87
C ILE A 7 -0.75 36.97 -14.04
N GLU A 8 -1.92 37.38 -13.54
CA GLU A 8 -3.20 36.68 -13.77
C GLU A 8 -3.60 36.71 -15.26
N THR A 9 -3.38 37.82 -15.97
CA THR A 9 -3.60 37.86 -17.43
C THR A 9 -2.68 36.92 -18.19
N LEU A 10 -1.38 36.91 -17.85
CA LEU A 10 -0.39 36.01 -18.45
C LEU A 10 -0.68 34.53 -18.12
N GLN A 11 -1.24 34.25 -16.94
CA GLN A 11 -1.71 32.92 -16.57
C GLN A 11 -2.87 32.46 -17.45
N SER A 12 -3.85 33.34 -17.66
CA SER A 12 -5.00 33.05 -18.52
C SER A 12 -4.54 32.77 -19.95
N GLU A 13 -3.68 33.63 -20.51
CA GLU A 13 -3.07 33.45 -21.84
C GLU A 13 -2.28 32.14 -21.94
N LEU A 14 -1.48 31.81 -20.92
CA LEU A 14 -0.73 30.54 -20.88
C LEU A 14 -1.69 29.34 -20.83
N SER A 15 -2.78 29.43 -20.08
CA SER A 15 -3.77 28.35 -19.97
C SER A 15 -4.56 28.15 -21.27
N ALA A 16 -4.91 29.23 -21.96
CA ALA A 16 -5.54 29.21 -23.28
C ALA A 16 -4.58 28.62 -24.33
N ALA A 17 -3.31 29.04 -24.34
CA ALA A 17 -2.30 28.51 -25.26
C ALA A 17 -2.01 27.01 -25.05
N ILE A 18 -2.11 26.51 -23.81
CA ILE A 18 -2.03 25.08 -23.50
C ILE A 18 -3.26 24.33 -24.04
N PHE A 19 -4.45 24.92 -23.92
CA PHE A 19 -5.70 24.35 -24.43
C PHE A 19 -5.72 24.28 -25.96
N ASP A 20 -5.25 25.33 -26.63
CA ASP A 20 -5.18 25.41 -28.09
C ASP A 20 -3.98 24.64 -28.69
N HIS A 21 -3.18 23.97 -27.85
CA HIS A 21 -1.96 23.27 -28.23
C HIS A 21 -0.97 24.12 -29.06
N ASN A 22 -0.97 25.44 -28.86
CA ASN A 22 -0.14 26.36 -29.64
C ASN A 22 1.25 26.50 -28.99
N GLU A 23 2.25 25.84 -29.59
CA GLU A 23 3.62 25.84 -29.10
C GLU A 23 4.29 27.23 -29.13
N GLN A 24 3.94 28.09 -30.08
CA GLN A 24 4.54 29.43 -30.19
C GLN A 24 3.97 30.37 -29.14
N ALA A 25 2.65 30.34 -28.94
CA ALA A 25 1.98 31.15 -27.92
C ALA A 25 2.40 30.75 -26.50
N THR A 26 2.57 29.45 -26.23
CA THR A 26 3.08 28.96 -24.93
C THR A 26 4.52 29.40 -24.66
N LEU A 27 5.40 29.37 -25.67
CA LEU A 27 6.77 29.89 -25.54
C LEU A 27 6.81 31.40 -25.34
N ALA A 28 5.95 32.17 -26.02
CA ALA A 28 5.83 33.61 -25.84
C ALA A 28 5.34 33.97 -24.43
N ALA A 29 4.30 33.29 -23.94
CA ALA A 29 3.77 33.45 -22.59
C ALA A 29 4.82 33.11 -21.52
N LEU A 30 5.58 32.01 -21.69
CA LEU A 30 6.69 31.66 -20.80
C LEU A 30 7.82 32.69 -20.79
N THR A 31 8.12 33.27 -21.95
CA THR A 31 9.16 34.31 -22.06
C THR A 31 8.71 35.60 -21.38
N ASN A 32 7.43 35.98 -21.51
CA ASN A 32 6.88 37.14 -20.84
C ASN A 32 6.77 36.94 -19.32
N LEU A 33 6.43 35.73 -18.86
CA LEU A 33 6.47 35.35 -17.45
C LEU A 33 7.89 35.39 -16.87
N SER A 34 8.91 35.07 -17.67
CA SER A 34 10.32 35.16 -17.23
C SER A 34 10.84 36.58 -17.03
N LYS A 35 10.18 37.58 -17.61
CA LYS A 35 10.54 39.00 -17.46
C LYS A 35 9.92 39.64 -16.21
N GLN A 36 8.95 38.98 -15.59
CA GLN A 36 8.28 39.48 -14.40
C GLN A 36 8.93 38.86 -13.16
N ASP A 37 9.23 39.69 -12.16
CA ASP A 37 9.66 39.22 -10.85
C ASP A 37 8.44 38.67 -10.11
N VAL A 38 8.47 37.38 -9.75
CA VAL A 38 7.34 36.73 -9.09
C VAL A 38 7.68 36.43 -7.64
N ASP A 39 6.93 37.04 -6.73
CA ASP A 39 7.06 36.85 -5.29
C ASP A 39 6.21 35.67 -4.77
N VAL A 40 6.53 35.16 -3.58
CA VAL A 40 5.87 34.02 -2.92
C VAL A 40 4.37 34.22 -2.81
N ASP A 41 3.94 35.43 -2.46
CA ASP A 41 2.53 35.75 -2.26
C ASP A 41 1.76 35.80 -3.59
N ILE A 42 2.41 36.22 -4.67
CA ILE A 42 1.85 36.20 -6.01
C ILE A 42 1.74 34.76 -6.53
N LEU A 43 2.72 33.89 -6.26
CA LEU A 43 2.68 32.47 -6.64
C LEU A 43 1.54 31.72 -5.96
N LYS A 44 1.27 31.99 -4.68
CA LYS A 44 0.17 31.38 -3.93
C LYS A 44 -1.20 31.86 -4.42
N ARG A 45 -1.32 33.15 -4.73
CA ARG A 45 -2.58 33.76 -5.17
C ARG A 45 -2.99 33.34 -6.57
N THR A 46 -2.04 33.33 -7.50
CA THR A 46 -2.32 33.07 -8.92
C THR A 46 -2.26 31.57 -9.23
N GLY A 47 -1.42 30.79 -8.56
CA GLY A 47 -1.27 29.35 -8.86
C GLY A 47 -0.53 29.07 -10.18
N VAL A 48 0.13 30.08 -10.78
CA VAL A 48 0.96 29.93 -11.99
C VAL A 48 2.07 28.90 -11.82
N GLY A 49 2.58 28.71 -10.60
CA GLY A 49 3.59 27.69 -10.32
C GLY A 49 3.12 26.26 -10.66
N VAL A 50 1.82 25.96 -10.53
CA VAL A 50 1.25 24.64 -10.82
C VAL A 50 1.12 24.43 -12.33
N THR A 51 0.67 25.44 -13.08
CA THR A 51 0.55 25.37 -14.54
C THR A 51 1.93 25.24 -15.19
N VAL A 52 2.90 26.05 -14.77
CA VAL A 52 4.30 25.94 -15.25
C VAL A 52 4.95 24.62 -14.81
N GLY A 53 4.60 24.09 -13.64
CA GLY A 53 5.04 22.78 -13.18
C GLY A 53 4.60 21.64 -14.10
N LYS A 54 3.38 21.70 -14.64
CA LYS A 54 2.89 20.77 -15.68
C LYS A 54 3.70 20.91 -16.96
N LEU A 55 4.18 22.12 -17.28
CA LEU A 55 4.88 22.37 -18.53
C LEU A 55 6.23 21.64 -18.67
N ARG A 56 6.80 21.17 -17.56
CA ARG A 56 8.04 20.37 -17.53
C ARG A 56 7.92 18.99 -18.18
N LYS A 57 6.69 18.52 -18.46
CA LYS A 57 6.39 17.21 -19.07
C LYS A 57 5.82 17.30 -20.49
N HIS A 58 5.82 18.48 -21.14
CA HIS A 58 5.27 18.60 -22.50
C HIS A 58 6.11 17.94 -23.58
N SER A 59 5.49 17.68 -24.73
CA SER A 59 6.11 17.10 -25.92
C SER A 59 7.29 17.92 -26.48
N SER A 60 7.21 19.26 -26.39
CA SER A 60 8.25 20.15 -26.92
C SER A 60 9.42 20.34 -25.94
N GLU A 61 10.63 20.00 -26.38
CA GLU A 61 11.86 20.16 -25.60
C GLU A 61 12.11 21.64 -25.24
N LYS A 62 11.79 22.57 -26.15
CA LYS A 62 11.98 24.01 -25.93
C LYS A 62 11.14 24.52 -24.75
N ILE A 63 9.87 24.08 -24.67
CA ILE A 63 8.94 24.44 -23.58
C ILE A 63 9.40 23.82 -22.25
N ARG A 64 9.87 22.57 -22.28
CA ARG A 64 10.37 21.88 -21.08
C ARG A 64 11.58 22.58 -20.48
N VAL A 65 12.55 22.98 -21.31
CA VAL A 65 13.78 23.66 -20.86
C VAL A 65 13.47 25.05 -20.29
N THR A 66 12.63 25.85 -20.95
CA THR A 66 12.27 27.19 -20.47
C THR A 66 11.44 27.14 -19.18
N ALA A 67 10.45 26.25 -19.10
CA ALA A 67 9.67 26.04 -17.89
C ALA A 67 10.53 25.53 -16.71
N ALA A 68 11.48 24.62 -16.96
CA ALA A 68 12.38 24.13 -15.93
C ALA A 68 13.33 25.23 -15.40
N LYS A 69 13.83 26.09 -16.30
CA LYS A 69 14.63 27.28 -15.92
C LYS A 69 13.83 28.24 -15.04
N LEU A 70 12.59 28.55 -15.43
CA LEU A 70 11.68 29.44 -14.69
C LEU A 70 11.35 28.92 -13.28
N VAL A 71 11.06 27.62 -13.16
CA VAL A 71 10.81 27.00 -11.85
C VAL A 71 12.08 27.02 -10.97
N LYS A 72 13.27 26.91 -11.58
CA LYS A 72 14.53 27.00 -10.84
C LYS A 72 14.81 28.42 -10.34
N THR A 73 14.53 29.45 -11.15
CA THR A 73 14.68 30.86 -10.72
C THR A 73 13.71 31.21 -9.60
N TRP A 74 12.45 30.78 -9.69
CA TRP A 74 11.47 31.01 -8.61
C TRP A 74 11.82 30.23 -7.34
N LYS A 75 12.23 28.96 -7.42
CA LYS A 75 12.70 28.22 -6.25
C LYS A 75 13.93 28.86 -5.60
N GLY A 76 14.84 29.41 -6.40
CA GLY A 76 16.02 30.13 -5.91
C GLY A 76 15.66 31.44 -5.20
N ALA A 77 14.73 32.23 -5.75
CA ALA A 77 14.24 33.45 -5.12
C ALA A 77 13.54 33.18 -3.78
N ILE A 78 12.83 32.05 -3.66
CA ILE A 78 12.18 31.62 -2.41
C ILE A 78 13.21 31.14 -1.37
N ALA A 79 14.30 30.49 -1.81
CA ALA A 79 15.36 30.00 -0.93
C ALA A 79 16.33 31.11 -0.45
N ALA A 80 16.37 32.26 -1.14
CA ALA A 80 17.25 33.39 -0.83
C ALA A 80 16.78 34.27 0.36
N ALA A 81 15.68 33.91 1.03
CA ALA A 81 15.24 34.55 2.27
C ALA A 81 15.07 33.50 3.38
N PRO A 82 16.11 33.27 4.21
CA PRO A 82 16.05 33.61 5.65
C PRO A 82 17.44 34.01 6.25
N PRO A 83 17.56 34.38 7.55
CA PRO A 83 18.64 35.22 8.07
C PRO A 83 19.95 34.47 8.37
N ALA A 84 21.05 35.21 8.16
CA ALA A 84 22.38 35.19 8.79
C ALA A 84 23.02 33.88 9.31
N VAL A 85 24.30 33.73 8.87
CA VAL A 85 25.47 33.02 9.45
C VAL A 85 25.86 31.69 8.73
N PRO A 86 27.15 31.49 8.37
CA PRO A 86 27.55 30.89 7.10
C PRO A 86 28.07 29.44 7.18
N ALA A 87 27.98 28.76 6.04
CA ALA A 87 28.63 27.49 5.71
C ALA A 87 30.12 27.68 5.32
N PRO A 88 30.91 26.60 5.27
CA PRO A 88 31.94 26.44 4.25
C PRO A 88 31.53 25.37 3.22
N GLU A 89 31.53 25.77 1.96
CA GLU A 89 31.29 24.92 0.78
C GLU A 89 32.56 24.16 0.32
N PRO A 90 32.40 23.12 -0.53
CA PRO A 90 33.44 22.18 -0.97
C PRO A 90 33.90 22.38 -2.42
N SER A 91 34.98 21.69 -2.83
CA SER A 91 35.30 21.21 -4.20
C SER A 91 36.69 20.51 -4.25
N PRO A 92 37.10 19.79 -5.32
CA PRO A 92 36.38 18.81 -6.14
C PRO A 92 37.21 17.55 -6.57
N ALA A 93 36.49 16.52 -7.06
CA ALA A 93 36.79 15.58 -8.17
C ALA A 93 37.89 14.46 -8.11
N SER A 94 37.57 13.39 -8.89
CA SER A 94 38.40 12.33 -9.54
C SER A 94 38.61 11.00 -8.76
N THR A 95 38.52 9.75 -9.26
CA THR A 95 38.38 9.11 -10.60
C THR A 95 37.88 7.64 -10.44
N LEU A 96 37.32 7.04 -11.49
CA LEU A 96 36.88 5.63 -11.65
C LEU A 96 37.94 4.55 -11.28
N ALA A 97 37.49 3.37 -10.82
CA ALA A 97 37.68 2.06 -11.48
C ALA A 97 37.16 0.86 -10.64
N SER A 98 36.60 -0.14 -11.33
CA SER A 98 36.35 -1.53 -10.88
C SER A 98 37.26 -2.45 -11.71
N PRO A 99 37.66 -3.67 -11.26
CA PRO A 99 36.81 -4.85 -11.45
C PRO A 99 36.96 -5.98 -10.38
N ARG A 100 36.09 -6.99 -10.54
CA ARG A 100 35.87 -8.23 -9.78
C ARG A 100 37.08 -9.21 -9.79
N ASP A 101 37.17 -10.09 -8.77
CA ASP A 101 37.30 -11.55 -9.01
C ASP A 101 36.88 -12.40 -7.78
N SER A 102 36.52 -13.66 -8.05
CA SER A 102 35.85 -14.63 -7.17
C SER A 102 36.78 -15.78 -6.78
N THR A 103 36.60 -16.41 -5.61
CA THR A 103 36.64 -17.90 -5.44
C THR A 103 36.26 -18.38 -4.04
N MET A 104 35.76 -19.62 -3.99
CA MET A 104 34.95 -20.31 -2.99
C MET A 104 35.73 -20.99 -1.85
N VAL A 105 35.10 -21.25 -0.70
CA VAL A 105 35.11 -22.58 -0.03
C VAL A 105 33.85 -22.81 0.83
N CYS A 106 33.33 -24.04 0.82
CA CYS A 106 32.20 -24.55 1.60
C CYS A 106 32.57 -25.07 3.00
N ALA A 107 31.53 -25.19 3.85
CA ALA A 107 31.26 -26.26 4.85
C ALA A 107 31.23 -25.88 6.36
N ALA A 108 29.99 -25.83 6.87
CA ALA A 108 29.47 -26.38 8.14
C ALA A 108 30.14 -26.02 9.50
N SER A 109 29.45 -25.24 10.34
CA SER A 109 28.65 -25.74 11.49
C SER A 109 28.24 -24.62 12.46
N ARG A 110 26.94 -24.60 12.78
CA ARG A 110 26.20 -23.97 13.90
C ARG A 110 26.93 -23.02 14.86
N GLN A 111 26.51 -21.74 14.87
CA GLN A 111 25.80 -21.06 15.97
C GLN A 111 25.57 -19.58 15.59
N HIS A 112 24.35 -19.26 15.16
CA HIS A 112 23.95 -17.92 14.72
C HIS A 112 23.65 -17.04 15.94
N ARG A 113 24.66 -16.30 16.41
CA ARG A 113 24.52 -15.22 17.39
C ARG A 113 24.40 -13.93 16.57
N VAL A 114 23.20 -13.34 16.52
CA VAL A 114 22.93 -12.10 15.79
C VAL A 114 23.47 -10.91 16.59
N LEU A 115 24.78 -10.87 16.80
CA LEU A 115 25.54 -9.74 17.36
C LEU A 115 26.96 -9.88 16.83
N ASN A 116 27.18 -9.49 15.58
CA ASN A 116 28.49 -9.10 15.04
C ASN A 116 28.33 -8.56 13.60
N ALA A 117 27.67 -7.42 13.48
CA ALA A 117 28.14 -6.38 12.59
C ALA A 117 28.73 -5.29 13.51
N PRO A 118 29.85 -4.63 13.16
CA PRO A 118 30.37 -3.58 14.01
C PRO A 118 29.27 -2.52 14.15
N LEU A 119 29.05 -2.06 15.37
CA LEU A 119 28.15 -0.96 15.72
C LEU A 119 28.56 0.28 14.93
N GLY A 120 28.11 0.34 13.68
CA GLY A 120 28.12 1.53 12.86
C GLY A 120 27.04 2.42 13.44
N LEU A 121 27.45 3.56 13.96
CA LEU A 121 26.58 4.66 14.32
C LEU A 121 25.60 4.89 13.15
N VAL A 122 24.36 4.43 13.29
CA VAL A 122 23.29 4.70 12.32
C VAL A 122 23.13 6.22 12.27
N SER A 123 23.74 6.86 11.29
CA SER A 123 23.73 8.32 11.17
C SER A 123 22.30 8.78 10.85
N ALA A 124 21.93 9.98 11.30
CA ALA A 124 20.64 10.59 11.00
C ALA A 124 20.36 10.76 9.48
N GLU A 125 21.39 10.63 8.63
CA GLU A 125 21.27 10.51 7.18
C GLU A 125 20.64 9.19 6.72
N GLU A 126 20.97 8.04 7.30
CA GLU A 126 20.42 6.74 6.87
C GLU A 126 18.92 6.63 7.18
N PHE A 127 18.48 7.38 8.18
CA PHE A 127 17.08 7.50 8.54
C PHE A 127 16.26 8.38 7.59
N ARG A 128 16.92 9.21 6.78
CA ARG A 128 16.26 10.09 5.81
C ARG A 128 16.41 9.53 4.40
N THR A 129 15.30 9.02 3.87
CA THR A 129 15.28 8.43 2.52
C THR A 129 15.15 9.49 1.42
N GLY A 130 14.76 10.71 1.79
CA GLY A 130 14.41 11.78 0.85
C GLY A 130 12.93 11.76 0.40
N ASP A 131 12.18 10.72 0.80
CA ASP A 131 10.74 10.59 0.56
C ASP A 131 9.95 10.90 1.84
N SER A 132 9.16 11.97 1.82
CA SER A 132 8.41 12.45 3.00
C SER A 132 7.46 11.42 3.61
N VAL A 133 6.95 10.48 2.81
CA VAL A 133 6.06 9.41 3.28
C VAL A 133 6.84 8.29 3.96
N ARG A 134 8.01 7.92 3.42
CA ARG A 134 8.89 6.90 4.01
C ARG A 134 9.41 7.38 5.36
N ASP A 135 9.87 8.63 5.41
CA ASP A 135 10.37 9.24 6.63
C ASP A 135 9.27 9.39 7.71
N LYS A 136 8.02 9.67 7.30
CA LYS A 136 6.87 9.69 8.22
C LYS A 136 6.49 8.30 8.75
N ILE A 137 6.68 7.26 7.96
CA ILE A 137 6.46 5.87 8.40
C ILE A 137 7.53 5.46 9.39
N ARG A 138 8.80 5.78 9.12
CA ARG A 138 9.92 5.53 10.05
C ARG A 138 9.70 6.22 11.39
N SER A 139 9.27 7.49 11.40
CA SER A 139 8.97 8.20 12.66
C SER A 139 7.78 7.60 13.42
N MET A 140 6.74 7.15 12.72
CA MET A 140 5.61 6.45 13.35
C MET A 140 6.01 5.09 13.93
N LEU A 141 6.89 4.34 13.25
CA LEU A 141 7.41 3.07 13.74
C LEU A 141 8.29 3.26 14.98
N LEU A 142 9.15 4.28 15.01
CA LEU A 142 9.94 4.60 16.21
C LEU A 142 9.05 4.86 17.43
N ALA A 143 7.97 5.62 17.26
CA ALA A 143 7.02 5.89 18.33
C ALA A 143 6.26 4.63 18.82
N ALA A 144 6.22 3.56 18.02
CA ALA A 144 5.57 2.30 18.38
C ALA A 144 6.42 1.47 19.37
N PHE A 145 7.73 1.51 19.20
CA PHE A 145 8.67 0.73 19.99
C PHE A 145 9.05 1.50 21.26
N THR A 146 8.27 1.30 22.33
CA THR A 146 8.57 1.88 23.65
C THR A 146 9.33 0.92 24.57
N ASN A 147 9.54 -0.32 24.14
CA ASN A 147 10.09 -1.41 24.97
C ASN A 147 11.60 -1.59 24.89
N LEU A 148 12.25 -0.99 23.89
CA LEU A 148 13.70 -1.03 23.74
C LEU A 148 14.27 0.24 24.36
N ASP A 149 15.10 0.09 25.38
CA ASP A 149 15.74 1.22 26.06
C ASP A 149 16.83 1.87 25.18
N ASP A 150 17.45 1.07 24.31
CA ASP A 150 18.47 1.52 23.36
C ASP A 150 17.85 2.14 22.10
N GLU A 151 17.98 3.47 21.95
CA GLU A 151 17.50 4.24 20.79
C GLU A 151 18.08 3.73 19.46
N ASN A 152 19.35 3.29 19.46
CA ASN A 152 20.03 2.82 18.25
C ASN A 152 19.46 1.50 17.72
N ASP A 153 19.12 0.58 18.62
CA ASP A 153 18.57 -0.72 18.25
C ASP A 153 17.15 -0.58 17.71
N ARG A 154 16.34 0.33 18.29
CA ARG A 154 15.06 0.72 17.69
C ARG A 154 15.22 1.28 16.29
N MET A 155 16.15 2.21 16.13
CA MET A 155 16.44 2.86 14.85
C MET A 155 16.76 1.80 13.80
N PHE A 156 17.60 0.83 14.15
CA PHE A 156 17.98 -0.28 13.29
C PHE A 156 16.78 -1.16 12.91
N VAL A 157 15.98 -1.62 13.87
CA VAL A 157 14.79 -2.43 13.60
C VAL A 157 13.82 -1.69 12.69
N VAL A 158 13.57 -0.40 12.95
CA VAL A 158 12.68 0.42 12.13
C VAL A 158 13.17 0.56 10.69
N LEU A 159 14.48 0.79 10.50
CA LEU A 159 15.08 0.80 9.16
C LEU A 159 14.84 -0.53 8.44
N GLN A 160 15.06 -1.66 9.11
CA GLN A 160 14.87 -2.99 8.52
C GLN A 160 13.41 -3.26 8.13
N ILE A 161 12.43 -2.86 8.96
CA ILE A 161 11.00 -3.00 8.64
C ILE A 161 10.65 -2.18 7.39
N GLU A 162 11.04 -0.91 7.39
CA GLU A 162 10.67 0.00 6.32
C GLU A 162 11.34 -0.36 5.00
N ASP A 163 12.60 -0.76 5.05
CA ASP A 163 13.37 -1.19 3.88
C ASP A 163 12.84 -2.54 3.35
N GLY A 164 12.46 -3.47 4.24
CA GLY A 164 11.75 -4.70 3.84
C GLY A 164 10.42 -4.41 3.15
N LEU A 165 9.65 -3.44 3.67
CA LEU A 165 8.40 -3.00 3.09
C LEU A 165 8.61 -2.38 1.70
N TYR A 166 9.61 -1.51 1.56
CA TYR A 166 9.89 -0.85 0.28
C TYR A 166 10.44 -1.83 -0.75
N ARG A 167 11.27 -2.82 -0.37
CA ARG A 167 11.74 -3.87 -1.28
C ARG A 167 10.60 -4.73 -1.83
N HIS A 168 9.59 -5.03 -1.01
CA HIS A 168 8.46 -5.86 -1.42
C HIS A 168 7.52 -5.14 -2.40
N PHE A 169 7.17 -3.88 -2.11
CA PHE A 169 6.20 -3.13 -2.93
C PHE A 169 6.86 -2.27 -4.03
N GLY A 170 8.12 -1.87 -3.87
CA GLY A 170 8.89 -1.03 -4.80
C GLY A 170 8.34 0.39 -4.99
N ASN A 171 7.24 0.74 -4.32
CA ASN A 171 6.54 2.00 -4.49
C ASN A 171 5.84 2.43 -3.19
N THR A 172 5.46 3.70 -3.12
CA THR A 172 4.79 4.30 -1.95
C THR A 172 3.27 4.39 -2.13
N GLN A 173 2.68 3.45 -2.87
CA GLN A 173 1.26 3.46 -3.24
C GLN A 173 0.36 2.93 -2.10
N LYS A 174 -0.91 2.71 -2.40
CA LYS A 174 -1.94 2.31 -1.43
C LYS A 174 -1.61 0.99 -0.71
N GLU A 175 -1.04 0.02 -1.40
CA GLU A 175 -0.71 -1.31 -0.85
C GLU A 175 0.38 -1.21 0.21
N TYR A 176 1.46 -0.49 -0.10
CA TYR A 176 2.54 -0.16 0.84
C TYR A 176 2.00 0.48 2.14
N LYS A 177 1.13 1.50 2.00
CA LYS A 177 0.49 2.16 3.15
C LYS A 177 -0.51 1.26 3.89
N ASN A 178 -1.13 0.30 3.22
CA ASN A 178 -2.05 -0.64 3.85
C ASN A 178 -1.27 -1.66 4.69
N GLN A 179 -0.22 -2.23 4.13
CA GLN A 179 0.63 -3.17 4.84
C GLN A 179 1.34 -2.52 6.03
N PHE A 180 1.83 -1.28 5.86
CA PHE A 180 2.33 -0.49 6.99
C PHE A 180 1.28 -0.35 8.11
N ARG A 181 0.04 0.03 7.77
CA ARG A 181 -1.03 0.16 8.77
C ARG A 181 -1.34 -1.16 9.47
N ASN A 182 -1.30 -2.28 8.75
CA ASN A 182 -1.50 -3.61 9.33
C ASN A 182 -0.39 -3.98 10.33
N ILE A 183 0.87 -3.75 9.95
CA ILE A 183 2.03 -3.99 10.84
C ILE A 183 1.93 -3.09 12.08
N MET A 184 1.70 -1.79 11.87
CA MET A 184 1.58 -0.80 12.94
C MET A 184 0.43 -1.09 13.90
N PHE A 185 -0.72 -1.57 13.40
CA PHE A 185 -1.85 -1.95 14.25
C PHE A 185 -1.49 -3.10 15.20
N ASN A 186 -0.84 -4.15 14.68
CA ASN A 186 -0.43 -5.29 15.49
C ASN A 186 0.71 -4.94 16.46
N LEU A 187 1.67 -4.10 16.05
CA LEU A 187 2.76 -3.63 16.93
C LEU A 187 2.27 -2.74 18.08
N LYS A 188 1.16 -2.01 17.88
CA LYS A 188 0.56 -1.12 18.89
C LYS A 188 -0.49 -1.83 19.76
N ASP A 189 -0.87 -3.05 19.41
CA ASP A 189 -1.87 -3.79 20.17
C ASP A 189 -1.31 -4.20 21.53
N LYS A 190 -1.88 -3.64 22.59
CA LYS A 190 -1.50 -3.96 23.98
C LYS A 190 -1.84 -5.40 24.36
N SER A 191 -2.78 -6.01 23.64
CA SER A 191 -3.24 -7.38 23.88
C SER A 191 -2.23 -8.42 23.38
N ASN A 192 -1.28 -8.02 22.51
CA ASN A 192 -0.36 -8.93 21.83
C ASN A 192 1.12 -8.52 22.06
N PRO A 193 1.62 -8.49 23.31
CA PRO A 193 3.01 -8.13 23.59
C PRO A 193 4.00 -9.11 22.94
N ASP A 194 3.65 -10.40 22.87
CA ASP A 194 4.48 -11.47 22.29
C ASP A 194 4.91 -11.15 20.86
N PHE A 195 4.02 -10.57 20.05
CA PHE A 195 4.33 -10.24 18.66
C PHE A 195 5.41 -9.15 18.59
N ARG A 196 5.28 -8.10 19.41
CA ARG A 196 6.26 -7.02 19.49
C ARG A 196 7.60 -7.55 19.99
N ASP A 197 7.58 -8.38 21.03
CA ASP A 197 8.80 -8.93 21.61
C ASP A 197 9.49 -9.91 20.65
N ASN A 198 8.73 -10.70 19.87
CA ASN A 198 9.27 -11.56 18.82
C ASN A 198 9.97 -10.78 17.69
N VAL A 199 9.46 -9.59 17.35
CA VAL A 199 10.10 -8.69 16.38
C VAL A 199 11.37 -8.05 16.96
N CYS A 200 11.33 -7.60 18.22
CA CYS A 200 12.50 -7.03 18.91
C CYS A 200 13.62 -8.06 19.12
N ASN A 201 13.27 -9.29 19.49
CA ASN A 201 14.21 -10.37 19.76
C ASN A 201 14.72 -11.08 18.48
N GLY A 202 14.22 -10.69 17.30
CA GLY A 202 14.62 -11.26 16.01
C GLY A 202 14.08 -12.66 15.73
N ALA A 203 13.05 -13.11 16.45
CA ALA A 203 12.35 -14.37 16.16
C ALA A 203 11.53 -14.27 14.86
N ILE A 204 11.04 -13.07 14.54
CA ILE A 204 10.47 -12.72 13.24
C ILE A 204 11.40 -11.71 12.60
N HIS A 205 11.92 -12.03 11.41
CA HIS A 205 12.84 -11.11 10.74
C HIS A 205 12.08 -9.84 10.29
N PRO A 206 12.55 -8.62 10.65
CA PRO A 206 11.82 -7.38 10.35
C PRO A 206 11.53 -7.18 8.86
N GLY A 207 12.40 -7.67 7.97
CA GLY A 207 12.21 -7.63 6.52
C GLY A 207 11.14 -8.60 5.99
N GLU A 208 10.76 -9.63 6.74
CA GLU A 208 9.73 -10.61 6.35
C GLU A 208 8.31 -10.13 6.68
N LEU A 209 8.16 -9.15 7.59
CA LEU A 209 6.87 -8.57 7.97
C LEU A 209 6.09 -7.97 6.79
N ALA A 210 6.80 -7.53 5.75
CA ALA A 210 6.20 -7.02 4.52
C ALA A 210 5.40 -8.08 3.75
N GLN A 211 5.77 -9.35 3.87
CA GLN A 211 5.16 -10.49 3.19
C GLN A 211 4.07 -11.17 4.01
N MET A 212 4.10 -11.03 5.34
CA MET A 212 3.15 -11.72 6.21
C MET A 212 1.72 -11.19 6.07
N ASP A 213 0.76 -12.10 6.15
CA ASP A 213 -0.65 -11.75 6.08
C ASP A 213 -1.14 -11.08 7.37
N PRO A 214 -2.06 -10.09 7.28
CA PRO A 214 -2.62 -9.41 8.46
C PRO A 214 -3.30 -10.34 9.47
N LYS A 215 -3.78 -11.49 8.99
CA LYS A 215 -4.40 -12.52 9.83
C LYS A 215 -3.37 -13.31 10.65
N GLU A 216 -2.17 -13.49 10.11
CA GLU A 216 -1.10 -14.25 10.74
C GLU A 216 -0.34 -13.44 11.79
N MET A 217 -0.34 -12.11 11.66
CA MET A 217 0.23 -11.16 12.63
C MET A 217 -0.58 -10.99 13.92
N ALA A 218 -1.82 -11.49 13.98
CA ALA A 218 -2.68 -11.34 15.15
C ALA A 218 -2.26 -12.26 16.32
N SER A 219 -2.75 -11.97 17.53
CA SER A 219 -2.55 -12.88 18.67
C SER A 219 -2.98 -14.31 18.37
N LYS A 220 -2.29 -15.23 19.03
CA LYS A 220 -2.58 -16.66 18.97
C LYS A 220 -4.05 -16.96 19.28
N ASP A 221 -4.59 -16.35 20.32
CA ASP A 221 -5.98 -16.56 20.76
C ASP A 221 -6.98 -16.02 19.74
N LEU A 222 -6.75 -14.80 19.23
CA LEU A 222 -7.62 -14.21 18.22
C LEU A 222 -7.53 -14.96 16.88
N LYS A 223 -6.37 -15.51 16.54
CA LYS A 223 -6.18 -16.39 15.38
C LYS A 223 -6.97 -17.67 15.53
N ALA A 224 -6.94 -18.31 16.70
CA ALA A 224 -7.72 -19.50 16.99
C ALA A 224 -9.23 -19.23 16.88
N LEU A 225 -9.71 -18.15 17.50
CA LEU A 225 -11.12 -17.77 17.44
C LEU A 225 -11.61 -17.48 16.02
N ARG A 226 -10.79 -16.78 15.22
CA ARG A 226 -11.11 -16.52 13.80
C ARG A 226 -11.18 -17.81 12.99
N GLU A 227 -10.28 -18.76 13.23
CA GLU A 227 -10.30 -20.05 12.52
C GLU A 227 -11.50 -20.89 12.94
N GLU A 228 -11.84 -20.90 14.23
CA GLU A 228 -13.03 -21.57 14.74
C GLU A 228 -14.30 -21.04 14.07
N HIS A 229 -14.54 -19.73 14.10
CA HIS A 229 -15.70 -19.13 13.43
C HIS A 229 -15.70 -19.34 11.91
N HIS A 230 -14.52 -19.32 11.28
CA HIS A 230 -14.39 -19.63 9.85
C HIS A 230 -14.79 -21.08 9.56
N GLN A 231 -14.39 -22.00 10.43
CA GLN A 231 -14.72 -23.41 10.31
C GLN A 231 -16.19 -23.67 10.60
N GLU A 232 -16.78 -23.01 11.59
CA GLU A 232 -18.21 -23.02 11.87
C GLU A 232 -19.03 -22.53 10.67
N ALA A 233 -18.63 -21.42 10.06
CA ALA A 233 -19.30 -20.88 8.87
C ALA A 233 -19.25 -21.86 7.69
N LYS A 234 -18.11 -22.54 7.48
CA LYS A 234 -18.01 -23.61 6.46
C LYS A 234 -18.91 -24.79 6.79
N ASN A 235 -18.96 -25.20 8.05
CA ASN A 235 -19.77 -26.33 8.50
C ASN A 235 -21.27 -26.04 8.36
N ALA A 236 -21.71 -24.83 8.72
CA ALA A 236 -23.09 -24.37 8.56
C ALA A 236 -23.50 -24.38 7.08
N ASN A 237 -22.68 -23.82 6.19
CA ASN A 237 -22.96 -23.84 4.76
C ASN A 237 -22.98 -25.28 4.19
N ARG A 238 -22.10 -26.16 4.68
CA ARG A 238 -22.12 -27.58 4.34
C ARG A 238 -23.41 -28.28 4.80
N SER A 239 -23.93 -27.94 5.98
CA SER A 239 -25.19 -28.52 6.46
C SER A 239 -26.42 -28.03 5.69
N ASP A 240 -26.43 -26.77 5.22
CA ASP A 240 -27.53 -26.23 4.40
C ASP A 240 -27.58 -26.89 3.01
N LEU A 241 -26.43 -27.29 2.46
CA LEU A 241 -26.32 -28.05 1.22
C LEU A 241 -26.74 -29.52 1.35
N ASN A 242 -27.09 -29.99 2.56
CA ASN A 242 -27.57 -31.34 2.76
C ASN A 242 -28.98 -31.50 2.15
N ARG A 243 -29.05 -31.91 0.89
CA ARG A 243 -30.27 -32.26 0.13
C ARG A 243 -31.20 -33.26 0.83
N ASN A 244 -30.74 -33.89 1.92
CA ASN A 244 -31.55 -34.78 2.73
C ASN A 244 -32.38 -34.07 3.81
N ALA A 245 -32.28 -32.75 3.99
CA ALA A 245 -33.07 -32.01 4.97
C ALA A 245 -34.60 -32.10 4.76
N GLY A 246 -35.05 -32.45 3.54
CA GLY A 246 -36.46 -32.74 3.24
C GLY A 246 -36.80 -34.23 3.08
N ALA A 247 -35.88 -35.14 3.39
CA ALA A 247 -36.11 -36.57 3.21
C ALA A 247 -37.00 -37.11 4.36
N THR A 248 -38.25 -37.43 4.03
CA THR A 248 -39.23 -38.05 4.92
C THR A 248 -39.28 -39.56 4.72
N ASP A 249 -39.60 -40.32 5.78
CA ASP A 249 -39.67 -41.79 5.76
C ASP A 249 -41.03 -42.35 5.29
N MET A 250 -41.92 -41.49 4.78
CA MET A 250 -43.33 -41.80 4.56
C MET A 250 -43.58 -42.76 3.39
N PHE A 251 -42.67 -42.81 2.41
CA PHE A 251 -42.82 -43.63 1.22
C PHE A 251 -41.61 -44.54 0.99
N LYS A 252 -41.85 -45.83 0.71
CA LYS A 252 -40.80 -46.80 0.36
C LYS A 252 -40.58 -46.82 -1.15
N CYS A 253 -39.33 -46.66 -1.60
CA CYS A 253 -39.00 -46.71 -3.01
C CYS A 253 -39.10 -48.14 -3.57
N GLY A 254 -39.86 -48.34 -4.64
CA GLY A 254 -39.98 -49.66 -5.29
C GLY A 254 -38.68 -50.18 -5.94
N ARG A 255 -37.70 -49.31 -6.23
CA ARG A 255 -36.46 -49.69 -6.93
C ARG A 255 -35.32 -50.09 -5.98
N CYS A 256 -35.07 -49.29 -4.94
CA CYS A 256 -33.99 -49.54 -3.97
C CYS A 256 -34.48 -50.00 -2.59
N LYS A 257 -35.80 -50.07 -2.36
CA LYS A 257 -36.47 -50.44 -1.09
C LYS A 257 -36.14 -49.56 0.11
N GLN A 258 -35.39 -48.47 -0.08
CA GLN A 258 -35.14 -47.47 0.95
C GLN A 258 -36.30 -46.48 1.04
N SER A 259 -36.54 -45.98 2.24
CA SER A 259 -37.64 -45.06 2.57
C SER A 259 -37.23 -43.58 2.57
N LYS A 260 -35.97 -43.28 2.22
CA LYS A 260 -35.45 -41.92 2.04
C LYS A 260 -36.07 -41.29 0.78
N THR A 261 -37.18 -40.57 0.96
CA THR A 261 -37.94 -39.94 -0.13
C THR A 261 -38.30 -38.50 0.20
N THR A 262 -38.29 -37.64 -0.82
CA THR A 262 -38.82 -36.27 -0.76
C THR A 262 -40.15 -36.24 -1.52
N PHE A 263 -41.16 -35.57 -0.97
CA PHE A 263 -42.44 -35.41 -1.66
C PHE A 263 -42.86 -33.94 -1.71
N TYR A 264 -43.60 -33.58 -2.75
CA TYR A 264 -44.31 -32.31 -2.82
C TYR A 264 -45.67 -32.54 -3.49
N GLN A 265 -46.65 -31.77 -3.09
CA GLN A 265 -48.01 -31.87 -3.61
C GLN A 265 -48.25 -30.74 -4.60
N MET A 266 -48.83 -31.07 -5.75
CA MET A 266 -49.15 -30.09 -6.78
C MET A 266 -50.46 -30.49 -7.47
N GLN A 267 -51.38 -29.53 -7.58
CA GLN A 267 -52.62 -29.72 -8.31
C GLN A 267 -52.32 -29.70 -9.81
N THR A 268 -52.50 -30.84 -10.48
CA THR A 268 -52.24 -30.99 -11.93
C THR A 268 -53.51 -31.21 -12.74
N ARG A 269 -54.67 -31.25 -12.09
CA ARG A 269 -55.99 -31.51 -12.68
C ARG A 269 -57.02 -30.49 -12.21
N SER A 270 -58.26 -30.59 -12.69
CA SER A 270 -59.35 -29.66 -12.37
C SER A 270 -59.59 -29.54 -10.86
N ALA A 271 -60.36 -28.51 -10.47
CA ALA A 271 -60.67 -28.22 -9.07
C ALA A 271 -61.36 -29.37 -8.32
N ASP A 272 -62.03 -30.27 -9.05
CA ASP A 272 -62.79 -31.39 -8.50
C ASP A 272 -61.93 -32.62 -8.17
N GLU A 273 -60.64 -32.64 -8.51
CA GLU A 273 -59.72 -33.75 -8.20
C GLU A 273 -58.74 -33.38 -7.07
N PRO A 274 -58.42 -34.33 -6.15
CA PRO A 274 -57.49 -34.06 -5.07
C PRO A 274 -56.06 -33.81 -5.59
N MET A 275 -55.26 -33.11 -4.81
CA MET A 275 -53.87 -32.80 -5.14
C MET A 275 -53.04 -34.08 -5.42
N THR A 276 -52.24 -34.05 -6.49
CA THR A 276 -51.35 -35.16 -6.84
C THR A 276 -50.05 -35.05 -6.05
N THR A 277 -49.60 -36.16 -5.47
CA THR A 277 -48.36 -36.19 -4.68
C THR A 277 -47.21 -36.69 -5.56
N PHE A 278 -46.19 -35.86 -5.78
CA PHE A 278 -44.97 -36.22 -6.50
C PHE A 278 -43.90 -36.65 -5.52
N ILE A 279 -43.39 -37.87 -5.67
CA ILE A 279 -42.41 -38.47 -4.76
C ILE A 279 -41.11 -38.74 -5.52
N THR A 280 -39.98 -38.35 -4.94
CA THR A 280 -38.63 -38.59 -5.46
C THR A 280 -37.79 -39.32 -4.42
N CYS A 281 -37.19 -40.45 -4.79
CA CYS A 281 -36.22 -41.13 -3.94
C CYS A 281 -34.86 -40.41 -4.00
N THR A 282 -34.30 -40.04 -2.84
CA THR A 282 -33.01 -39.32 -2.78
C THR A 282 -31.80 -40.23 -3.00
N VAL A 283 -32.00 -41.55 -3.00
CA VAL A 283 -30.94 -42.57 -3.09
C VAL A 283 -30.74 -43.05 -4.53
N CYS A 284 -31.82 -43.36 -5.24
CA CYS A 284 -31.77 -43.86 -6.62
C CYS A 284 -32.36 -42.88 -7.65
N ASN A 285 -32.75 -41.68 -7.22
CA ASN A 285 -33.39 -40.63 -8.03
C ASN A 285 -34.65 -41.09 -8.79
N ASN A 286 -35.28 -42.19 -8.39
CA ASN A 286 -36.55 -42.63 -8.97
C ASN A 286 -37.67 -41.67 -8.61
N ARG A 287 -38.55 -41.34 -9.56
CA ARG A 287 -39.66 -40.40 -9.38
C ARG A 287 -40.98 -41.07 -9.76
N TRP A 288 -42.01 -40.91 -8.93
CA TRP A 288 -43.35 -41.45 -9.20
C TRP A 288 -44.42 -40.54 -8.60
N ARG A 289 -45.67 -40.73 -9.02
CA ARG A 289 -46.84 -39.98 -8.53
C ARG A 289 -47.81 -40.93 -7.82
N MET A 290 -48.52 -40.40 -6.82
CA MET A 290 -49.62 -41.06 -6.11
C MET A 290 -50.90 -40.24 -6.26
#